data_AF-A0A3Q9V8U2-F1
#
_entry.id   AF-A0A3Q9V8U2-F1
#
_cell.length_a   1.000
_cell.length_b   1.000
_cell.length_c   1.000
_cell.angle_alpha   90.00
_cell.angle_beta   90.00
_cell.angle_gamma   90.00
#
_symmetry.space_group_name_H-M   'P 1'
#
loop_
_entity.id
_entity.type
_entity.pdbx_description
1 polymer ?
#
loop_
_entity_poly.entity_id
_entity_poly.type
_entity_poly.pdbx_seq_one_letter_code
_entity_poly.pdbx_strand_id
1 'polypeptide(L)'
;MKKKLTILSILAPIGLIATTPIIAASCGKKTQQKQTEKANKIVNLTKSLEEYKEFSDSATVDKINKFVEEAKNLNENSKAEILDSFIERANEALINLKNLNTTELHGMKVFKIAFGQKNELASHVVKAIKSAKSWEAIKTVLKEHSIKIEEPKDKKIELNSTTHAHDEEGMIHLDLFIGEKKEKARFEIIGFKKQEAAVNIKNWKFHLHGLKGKKLPTQDELFKELKAAQGTNFETLLNKLKEYIEITTIDESNKDMEFKINFEDTEHTKIHEKDLLLQIQVYNKSQPDTILETKNIEIEFGHHHHHDGDR
;
A
#
# COMPACT_ATOMS: atom_id res chain seq x y z
N MET A 1 20.15 -3.62 7.22
CA MET A 1 19.77 -4.77 8.08
C MET A 1 18.29 -4.70 8.35
N LYS A 2 17.48 -5.65 7.84
CA LYS A 2 16.04 -5.69 8.09
C LYS A 2 15.81 -5.99 9.57
N LYS A 3 15.50 -4.98 10.38
CA LYS A 3 14.99 -5.20 11.73
C LYS A 3 13.58 -5.76 11.58
N LYS A 4 13.47 -7.09 11.67
CA LYS A 4 12.18 -7.73 11.94
C LYS A 4 11.67 -7.12 13.24
N LEU A 5 10.46 -6.57 13.20
CA LEU A 5 9.75 -6.19 14.41
C LEU A 5 9.45 -7.49 15.16
N THR A 6 10.30 -7.84 16.11
CA THR A 6 10.00 -8.92 17.05
C THR A 6 8.99 -8.36 18.03
N ILE A 7 7.71 -8.53 17.73
CA ILE A 7 6.64 -8.26 18.69
C ILE A 7 6.82 -9.31 19.80
N LEU A 8 7.27 -8.85 20.95
CA LEU A 8 7.35 -9.65 22.17
C LEU A 8 5.94 -10.17 22.44
N SER A 9 5.75 -11.47 22.29
CA SER A 9 4.55 -12.21 22.63
C SER A 9 4.31 -12.14 24.14
N ILE A 10 3.68 -11.05 24.58
CA ILE A 10 3.05 -10.95 25.88
C ILE A 10 1.57 -11.22 25.62
N LEU A 11 1.15 -12.47 25.84
CA LEU A 11 -0.15 -12.89 26.39
C LEU A 11 -0.31 -14.40 26.23
N ALA A 12 -0.77 -15.02 27.32
CA ALA A 12 -0.82 -16.46 27.57
C ALA A 12 -1.53 -17.29 26.47
N PRO A 13 -1.23 -18.60 26.35
CA PRO A 13 -1.91 -19.48 25.42
C PRO A 13 -3.38 -19.65 25.83
N ILE A 14 -4.31 -19.06 25.07
CA ILE A 14 -5.76 -19.23 25.25
C ILE A 14 -6.17 -20.53 24.55
N GLY A 15 -5.75 -21.65 25.11
CA GLY A 15 -6.08 -23.00 24.62
C GLY A 15 -7.30 -23.65 25.28
N LEU A 16 -8.25 -22.87 25.83
CA LEU A 16 -9.25 -23.38 26.78
C LEU A 16 -10.71 -23.06 26.46
N ILE A 17 -11.09 -22.93 25.18
CA ILE A 17 -12.52 -22.94 24.75
C ILE A 17 -12.78 -23.99 23.65
N ALA A 18 -11.96 -25.04 23.59
CA ALA A 18 -12.34 -26.25 22.88
C ALA A 18 -12.62 -27.31 23.96
N THR A 19 -13.85 -27.85 23.98
CA THR A 19 -14.29 -29.13 24.60
C THR A 19 -15.40 -29.12 25.66
N THR A 20 -16.15 -28.04 25.90
CA THR A 20 -17.43 -28.21 26.62
C THR A 20 -18.57 -28.50 25.64
N PRO A 21 -19.13 -29.73 25.60
CA PRO A 21 -20.31 -30.00 24.79
C PRO A 21 -21.49 -29.21 25.36
N ILE A 22 -22.02 -28.30 24.55
CA ILE A 22 -23.20 -27.49 24.87
C ILE A 22 -24.43 -28.41 24.76
N ILE A 23 -24.80 -29.07 25.86
CA ILE A 23 -26.10 -29.74 25.97
C ILE A 23 -26.76 -29.30 27.26
N ALA A 24 -27.55 -28.22 27.18
CA ALA A 24 -28.62 -27.97 28.12
C ALA A 24 -29.92 -28.48 27.48
N ALA A 25 -30.42 -29.58 28.01
CA ALA A 25 -31.70 -30.17 27.61
C ALA A 25 -32.85 -29.29 28.11
N SER A 26 -33.64 -28.75 27.17
CA SER A 26 -35.11 -28.58 27.25
C SER A 26 -35.56 -27.54 26.21
N CYS A 27 -36.68 -27.82 25.55
CA CYS A 27 -37.41 -27.02 24.54
C CYS A 27 -36.88 -27.01 23.08
N GLY A 28 -37.52 -27.86 22.25
CA GLY A 28 -37.65 -27.71 20.78
C GLY A 28 -36.40 -27.98 19.93
N LYS A 29 -36.35 -29.13 19.24
CA LYS A 29 -35.24 -29.52 18.34
C LYS A 29 -34.86 -28.45 17.29
N LYS A 30 -35.80 -27.64 16.79
CA LYS A 30 -35.51 -26.53 15.85
C LYS A 30 -34.84 -25.31 16.50
N THR A 31 -35.06 -25.09 17.80
CA THR A 31 -34.54 -23.93 18.53
C THR A 31 -33.11 -24.17 19.01
N GLN A 32 -32.81 -25.39 19.48
CA GLN A 32 -31.45 -25.81 19.84
C GLN A 32 -30.50 -25.82 18.63
N GLN A 33 -30.94 -26.30 17.46
CA GLN A 33 -30.12 -26.34 16.25
C GLN A 33 -29.73 -24.92 15.77
N LYS A 34 -30.67 -23.97 15.77
CA LYS A 34 -30.41 -22.56 15.45
C LYS A 34 -29.47 -21.88 16.46
N GLN A 35 -29.55 -22.24 17.74
CA GLN A 35 -28.65 -21.69 18.76
C GLN A 35 -27.22 -22.25 18.64
N THR A 36 -27.06 -23.54 18.29
CA THR A 36 -25.76 -24.16 18.04
C THR A 36 -25.08 -23.61 16.78
N GLU A 37 -25.85 -23.35 15.70
CA GLU A 37 -25.32 -22.69 14.50
C GLU A 37 -24.84 -21.26 14.77
N LYS A 38 -25.59 -20.48 15.57
CA LYS A 38 -25.18 -19.14 16.00
C LYS A 38 -23.92 -19.16 16.87
N ALA A 39 -23.83 -20.10 17.82
CA ALA A 39 -22.65 -20.26 18.68
C ALA A 39 -21.40 -20.63 17.87
N ASN A 40 -21.53 -21.56 16.91
CA ASN A 40 -20.44 -21.92 16.01
C ASN A 40 -20.02 -20.74 15.11
N LYS A 41 -20.98 -19.91 14.67
CA LYS A 41 -20.68 -18.68 13.93
C LYS A 41 -19.84 -17.72 14.79
N ILE A 42 -20.18 -17.52 16.06
CA ILE A 42 -19.43 -16.66 16.99
C ILE A 42 -18.01 -17.22 17.26
N VAL A 43 -17.86 -18.54 17.42
CA VAL A 43 -16.54 -19.18 17.61
C VAL A 43 -15.66 -18.99 16.36
N ASN A 44 -16.22 -19.17 15.17
CA ASN A 44 -15.49 -18.93 13.92
C ASN A 44 -15.09 -17.46 13.75
N LEU A 45 -15.99 -16.52 14.10
CA LEU A 45 -15.69 -15.09 14.09
C LEU A 45 -14.55 -14.74 15.06
N THR A 46 -14.52 -15.36 16.24
CA THR A 46 -13.45 -15.18 17.24
C THR A 46 -12.11 -15.65 16.70
N LYS A 47 -12.07 -16.84 16.10
CA LYS A 47 -10.85 -17.40 15.50
C LYS A 47 -10.34 -16.54 14.33
N SER A 48 -11.23 -16.09 13.46
CA SER A 48 -10.87 -15.17 12.37
C SER A 48 -10.30 -13.86 12.91
N LEU A 49 -10.86 -13.30 13.98
CA LEU A 49 -10.35 -12.06 14.59
C LEU A 49 -8.92 -12.20 15.17
N GLU A 50 -8.55 -13.40 15.64
CA GLU A 50 -7.19 -13.70 16.10
C GLU A 50 -6.16 -13.73 14.96
N GLU A 51 -6.55 -14.23 13.78
CA GLU A 51 -5.70 -14.23 12.56
C GLU A 51 -5.42 -12.82 12.04
N TYR A 52 -6.30 -11.86 12.33
CA TYR A 52 -6.18 -10.46 11.89
C TYR A 52 -5.30 -9.58 12.79
N LYS A 53 -4.86 -10.08 13.96
CA LYS A 53 -3.94 -9.32 14.84
C LYS A 53 -2.58 -9.05 14.19
N GLU A 54 -2.21 -9.80 13.15
CA GLU A 54 -0.93 -9.64 12.43
C GLU A 54 -0.99 -8.68 11.23
N PHE A 55 -2.19 -8.21 10.84
CA PHE A 55 -2.37 -7.43 9.61
C PHE A 55 -3.02 -6.07 9.87
N SER A 56 -2.33 -4.98 9.49
CA SER A 56 -2.75 -3.59 9.71
C SER A 56 -3.44 -2.94 8.50
N ASP A 57 -3.83 -3.71 7.49
CA ASP A 57 -4.43 -3.14 6.29
C ASP A 57 -5.92 -2.75 6.46
N SER A 58 -6.40 -1.86 5.60
CA SER A 58 -7.79 -1.38 5.65
C SER A 58 -8.81 -2.47 5.33
N ALA A 59 -8.44 -3.50 4.57
CA ALA A 59 -9.32 -4.65 4.34
C ALA A 59 -9.57 -5.45 5.63
N THR A 60 -8.57 -5.50 6.51
CA THR A 60 -8.66 -6.14 7.82
C THR A 60 -9.56 -5.35 8.77
N VAL A 61 -9.46 -4.02 8.79
CA VAL A 61 -10.34 -3.17 9.61
C VAL A 61 -11.80 -3.24 9.14
N ASP A 62 -12.06 -3.21 7.84
CA ASP A 62 -13.43 -3.34 7.30
C ASP A 62 -14.05 -4.69 7.63
N LYS A 63 -13.25 -5.77 7.57
CA LYS A 63 -13.67 -7.12 7.99
C LYS A 63 -13.99 -7.17 9.48
N ILE A 64 -13.15 -6.61 10.33
CA ILE A 64 -13.38 -6.57 11.78
C ILE A 64 -14.66 -5.76 12.10
N ASN A 65 -14.86 -4.60 11.47
CA ASN A 65 -16.09 -3.82 11.63
C ASN A 65 -17.34 -4.60 11.21
N LYS A 66 -17.27 -5.29 10.07
CA LYS A 66 -18.35 -6.17 9.60
C LYS A 66 -18.63 -7.29 10.59
N PHE A 67 -17.59 -7.88 11.19
CA PHE A 67 -17.75 -8.92 12.21
C PHE A 67 -18.38 -8.40 13.49
N VAL A 68 -18.03 -7.18 13.92
CA VAL A 68 -18.66 -6.53 15.09
C VAL A 68 -20.14 -6.27 14.83
N GLU A 69 -20.50 -5.77 13.64
CA GLU A 69 -21.90 -5.55 13.26
C GLU A 69 -22.69 -6.86 13.11
N GLU A 70 -22.11 -7.88 12.47
CA GLU A 70 -22.72 -9.21 12.41
C GLU A 70 -22.94 -9.80 13.81
N ALA A 71 -22.03 -9.57 14.75
CA ALA A 71 -22.17 -10.02 16.13
C ALA A 71 -23.26 -9.27 16.90
N LYS A 72 -23.36 -7.94 16.77
CA LYS A 72 -24.44 -7.14 17.39
C LYS A 72 -25.83 -7.61 16.91
N ASN A 73 -25.96 -7.92 15.63
CA ASN A 73 -27.22 -8.39 15.03
C ASN A 73 -27.61 -9.83 15.41
N LEU A 74 -26.74 -10.58 16.10
CA LEU A 74 -27.07 -11.91 16.62
C LEU A 74 -27.79 -11.86 17.98
N ASN A 75 -27.82 -10.70 18.64
CA ASN A 75 -28.34 -10.54 20.00
C ASN A 75 -29.85 -10.30 20.02
N GLU A 76 -30.62 -11.38 20.20
CA GLU A 76 -31.95 -11.23 20.81
C GLU A 76 -32.27 -12.25 21.90
N ASN A 77 -31.65 -13.45 21.97
CA ASN A 77 -32.04 -14.47 22.98
C ASN A 77 -31.02 -15.61 23.22
N SER A 78 -29.71 -15.41 23.07
CA SER A 78 -28.74 -16.50 23.27
C SER A 78 -27.42 -16.02 23.85
N LYS A 79 -27.16 -16.43 25.12
CA LYS A 79 -25.90 -16.32 25.87
C LYS A 79 -25.17 -14.97 25.72
N ALA A 80 -25.78 -13.93 26.29
CA ALA A 80 -25.26 -12.58 26.35
C ALA A 80 -23.77 -12.52 26.74
N GLU A 81 -23.36 -13.29 27.74
CA GLU A 81 -21.99 -13.23 28.29
C GLU A 81 -20.86 -13.61 27.30
N ILE A 82 -21.08 -14.60 26.42
CA ILE A 82 -20.09 -14.99 25.40
C ILE A 82 -20.04 -13.96 24.26
N LEU A 83 -21.19 -13.39 23.93
CA LEU A 83 -21.31 -12.37 22.88
C LEU A 83 -20.72 -11.04 23.35
N ASP A 84 -20.99 -10.64 24.59
CA ASP A 84 -20.46 -9.44 25.22
C ASP A 84 -18.93 -9.53 25.32
N SER A 85 -18.40 -10.68 25.76
CA SER A 85 -16.95 -10.93 25.78
C SER A 85 -16.31 -10.95 24.37
N PHE A 86 -17.03 -11.39 23.33
CA PHE A 86 -16.54 -11.28 21.95
C PHE A 86 -16.54 -9.82 21.47
N ILE A 87 -17.62 -9.08 21.70
CA ILE A 87 -17.76 -7.68 21.31
C ILE A 87 -16.69 -6.83 22.03
N GLU A 88 -16.45 -7.07 23.31
CA GLU A 88 -15.40 -6.42 24.09
C GLU A 88 -14.02 -6.69 23.49
N ARG A 89 -13.67 -7.97 23.24
CA ARG A 89 -12.38 -8.33 22.62
C ARG A 89 -12.21 -7.80 21.20
N ALA A 90 -13.28 -7.73 20.40
CA ALA A 90 -13.25 -7.15 19.07
C ALA A 90 -13.06 -5.62 19.12
N ASN A 91 -13.70 -4.94 20.08
CA ASN A 91 -13.49 -3.53 20.33
C ASN A 91 -12.07 -3.25 20.84
N GLU A 92 -11.52 -4.07 21.73
CA GLU A 92 -10.13 -3.98 22.17
C GLU A 92 -9.15 -4.20 21.02
N ALA A 93 -9.39 -5.19 20.15
CA ALA A 93 -8.57 -5.41 18.95
C ALA A 93 -8.63 -4.19 18.01
N LEU A 94 -9.80 -3.60 17.82
CA LEU A 94 -9.97 -2.35 17.06
C LEU A 94 -9.25 -1.18 17.72
N ILE A 95 -9.30 -1.05 19.05
CA ILE A 95 -8.59 -0.01 19.81
C ILE A 95 -7.08 -0.21 19.71
N ASN A 96 -6.59 -1.43 19.86
CA ASN A 96 -5.17 -1.77 19.74
C ASN A 96 -4.66 -1.57 18.32
N LEU A 97 -5.42 -1.96 17.29
CA LEU A 97 -5.14 -1.61 15.89
C LEU A 97 -5.10 -0.09 15.70
N LYS A 98 -6.08 0.65 16.22
CA LYS A 98 -6.11 2.12 16.17
C LYS A 98 -4.90 2.76 16.89
N ASN A 99 -4.45 2.20 18.00
CA ASN A 99 -3.31 2.70 18.78
C ASN A 99 -1.96 2.37 18.12
N LEU A 100 -1.79 1.17 17.55
CA LEU A 100 -0.62 0.78 16.75
C LEU A 100 -0.51 1.57 15.43
N ASN A 101 -1.64 2.08 14.94
CA ASN A 101 -1.77 2.86 13.72
C ASN A 101 -1.64 4.37 13.93
N THR A 102 -0.91 4.82 14.95
CA THR A 102 -0.60 6.24 15.13
C THR A 102 0.90 6.50 15.22
N THR A 103 1.32 7.67 14.77
CA THR A 103 2.68 8.21 14.96
C THR A 103 2.54 9.47 15.80
N GLU A 104 3.30 9.57 16.88
CA GLU A 104 3.34 10.75 17.73
C GLU A 104 4.73 11.38 17.71
N LEU A 105 4.81 12.65 17.32
CA LEU A 105 6.03 13.44 17.26
C LEU A 105 5.75 14.85 17.77
N HIS A 106 6.58 15.36 18.67
CA HIS A 106 6.47 16.72 19.23
C HIS A 106 5.11 17.04 19.90
N GLY A 107 4.40 16.01 20.38
CA GLY A 107 3.06 16.12 20.98
C GLY A 107 1.92 16.17 19.95
N MET A 108 2.23 16.04 18.66
CA MET A 108 1.24 15.84 17.60
C MET A 108 1.13 14.36 17.28
N LYS A 109 -0.10 13.86 17.27
CA LYS A 109 -0.40 12.47 16.97
C LYS A 109 -1.22 12.37 15.69
N VAL A 110 -0.71 11.61 14.73
CA VAL A 110 -1.34 11.41 13.41
C VAL A 110 -1.65 9.94 13.22
N PHE A 111 -2.85 9.63 12.73
CA PHE A 111 -3.21 8.28 12.35
C PHE A 111 -2.52 7.92 11.03
N LYS A 112 -1.79 6.81 11.03
CA LYS A 112 -1.03 6.28 9.89
C LYS A 112 -1.93 5.82 8.75
N ILE A 113 -3.24 5.64 8.97
CA ILE A 113 -4.16 5.10 7.95
C ILE A 113 -5.30 6.07 7.71
N ALA A 114 -5.48 6.50 6.45
CA ALA A 114 -6.64 7.21 5.95
C ALA A 114 -7.70 6.21 5.48
N PHE A 115 -8.79 6.07 6.25
CA PHE A 115 -9.82 5.07 5.96
C PHE A 115 -10.69 5.45 4.75
N GLY A 116 -11.08 4.45 3.96
CA GLY A 116 -11.99 4.65 2.82
C GLY A 116 -11.39 5.36 1.60
N GLN A 117 -10.08 5.64 1.59
CA GLN A 117 -9.44 6.44 0.52
C GLN A 117 -8.83 5.61 -0.62
N LYS A 118 -9.15 4.31 -0.75
CA LYS A 118 -8.56 3.39 -1.76
C LYS A 118 -8.78 3.79 -3.22
N ASN A 119 -9.71 4.71 -3.48
CA ASN A 119 -10.02 5.20 -4.82
C ASN A 119 -9.46 6.61 -5.09
N GLU A 120 -8.88 7.25 -4.07
CA GLU A 120 -8.34 8.61 -4.16
C GLU A 120 -6.81 8.57 -4.25
N LEU A 121 -6.20 9.35 -5.13
CA LEU A 121 -4.74 9.43 -5.22
C LEU A 121 -4.19 10.30 -4.09
N ALA A 122 -3.05 9.89 -3.52
CA ALA A 122 -2.39 10.65 -2.46
C ALA A 122 -1.98 12.05 -2.96
N SER A 123 -1.57 12.17 -4.24
CA SER A 123 -1.19 13.44 -4.86
C SER A 123 -2.32 14.45 -4.95
N HIS A 124 -3.56 14.01 -5.16
CA HIS A 124 -4.72 14.89 -5.15
C HIS A 124 -4.94 15.50 -3.77
N VAL A 125 -4.85 14.67 -2.72
CA VAL A 125 -4.97 15.13 -1.33
C VAL A 125 -3.83 16.09 -0.97
N VAL A 126 -2.59 15.76 -1.33
CA VAL A 126 -1.43 16.65 -1.11
C VAL A 126 -1.59 17.98 -1.84
N LYS A 127 -2.13 17.99 -3.06
CA LYS A 127 -2.43 19.21 -3.81
C LYS A 127 -3.47 20.07 -3.08
N ALA A 128 -4.51 19.46 -2.53
CA ALA A 128 -5.52 20.17 -1.73
C ALA A 128 -4.90 20.74 -0.44
N ILE A 129 -4.09 19.96 0.28
CA ILE A 129 -3.35 20.39 1.48
C ILE A 129 -2.44 21.59 1.17
N LYS A 130 -1.65 21.53 0.08
CA LYS A 130 -0.75 22.63 -0.32
C LYS A 130 -1.48 23.88 -0.80
N SER A 131 -2.70 23.73 -1.31
CA SER A 131 -3.53 24.86 -1.76
C SER A 131 -4.22 25.59 -0.60
N ALA A 132 -4.34 24.94 0.56
CA ALA A 132 -4.91 25.53 1.75
C ALA A 132 -3.98 26.60 2.35
N LYS A 133 -4.54 27.79 2.63
CA LYS A 133 -3.76 28.98 3.05
C LYS A 133 -3.52 29.08 4.56
N SER A 134 -4.06 28.15 5.36
CA SER A 134 -3.95 28.16 6.81
C SER A 134 -3.99 26.74 7.36
N TRP A 135 -3.50 26.55 8.59
CA TRP A 135 -3.56 25.27 9.28
C TRP A 135 -5.01 24.78 9.46
N GLU A 136 -5.96 25.66 9.79
CA GLU A 136 -7.38 25.30 9.89
C GLU A 136 -7.97 24.80 8.57
N ALA A 137 -7.58 25.41 7.44
CA ALA A 137 -7.98 24.94 6.13
C ALA A 137 -7.34 23.57 5.80
N ILE A 138 -6.08 23.36 6.18
CA ILE A 138 -5.41 22.06 6.04
C ILE A 138 -6.14 20.99 6.85
N LYS A 139 -6.51 21.27 8.10
CA LYS A 139 -7.27 20.34 8.94
C LYS A 139 -8.61 19.93 8.34
N THR A 140 -9.26 20.87 7.65
CA THR A 140 -10.50 20.58 6.93
C THR A 140 -10.25 19.55 5.82
N VAL A 141 -9.22 19.76 5.00
CA VAL A 141 -8.81 18.78 3.96
C VAL A 141 -8.45 17.43 4.57
N LEU A 142 -7.64 17.41 5.64
CA LEU A 142 -7.27 16.16 6.32
C LEU A 142 -8.51 15.39 6.81
N LYS A 143 -9.47 16.10 7.40
CA LYS A 143 -10.72 15.52 7.89
C LYS A 143 -11.60 14.98 6.75
N GLU A 144 -11.72 15.71 5.64
CA GLU A 144 -12.47 15.28 4.44
C GLU A 144 -11.93 13.95 3.90
N HIS A 145 -10.61 13.78 3.94
CA HIS A 145 -9.92 12.55 3.52
C HIS A 145 -9.74 11.53 4.64
N SER A 146 -10.51 11.63 5.73
CA SER A 146 -10.48 10.66 6.85
C SER A 146 -9.10 10.48 7.50
N ILE A 147 -8.23 11.50 7.41
CA ILE A 147 -6.95 11.56 8.09
C ILE A 147 -7.19 12.18 9.47
N LYS A 148 -7.11 11.35 10.51
CA LYS A 148 -7.30 11.81 11.89
C LYS A 148 -6.00 12.33 12.47
N ILE A 149 -6.07 13.49 13.12
CA ILE A 149 -4.97 14.11 13.86
C ILE A 149 -5.43 14.52 15.27
N GLU A 150 -4.50 14.52 16.21
CA GLU A 150 -4.65 15.05 17.57
C GLU A 150 -3.50 16.05 17.80
N GLU A 151 -3.86 17.32 18.01
CA GLU A 151 -2.92 18.45 18.04
C GLU A 151 -2.43 18.75 19.47
N PRO A 152 -1.17 19.21 19.64
CA PRO A 152 -0.71 19.81 20.88
C PRO A 152 -1.45 21.13 21.15
N LYS A 153 -1.95 21.33 22.38
CA LYS A 153 -2.81 22.48 22.75
C LYS A 153 -2.14 23.85 22.61
N ASP A 154 -0.82 23.92 22.81
CA ASP A 154 -0.08 25.18 22.95
C ASP A 154 1.08 25.32 21.96
N LYS A 155 0.98 24.70 20.78
CA LYS A 155 2.02 24.81 19.74
C LYS A 155 1.44 25.27 18.42
N LYS A 156 2.13 26.22 17.78
CA LYS A 156 1.86 26.60 16.39
C LYS A 156 2.22 25.43 15.46
N ILE A 157 1.38 25.18 14.46
CA ILE A 157 1.62 24.13 13.46
C ILE A 157 1.60 24.77 12.08
N GLU A 158 2.61 24.45 11.26
CA GLU A 158 2.73 24.93 9.88
C GLU A 158 3.03 23.74 8.96
N LEU A 159 2.48 23.76 7.74
CA LEU A 159 2.85 22.79 6.72
C LEU A 159 4.27 23.04 6.24
N ASN A 160 5.08 21.99 6.18
CA ASN A 160 6.38 22.05 5.53
C ASN A 160 6.24 21.79 4.02
N SER A 161 6.96 22.55 3.20
CA SER A 161 6.95 22.45 1.75
C SER A 161 7.40 21.08 1.23
N THR A 162 8.17 20.32 2.03
CA THR A 162 8.63 18.96 1.70
C THR A 162 7.52 17.90 1.75
N THR A 163 6.30 18.24 2.19
CA THR A 163 5.13 17.36 2.10
C THR A 163 4.94 16.87 0.66
N HIS A 164 4.82 15.57 0.44
CA HIS A 164 4.64 14.99 -0.89
C HIS A 164 3.86 13.68 -0.83
N ALA A 165 3.42 13.22 -2.00
CA ALA A 165 2.71 11.96 -2.18
C ALA A 165 3.62 10.92 -2.84
N HIS A 166 3.36 9.67 -2.51
CA HIS A 166 3.84 8.46 -3.18
C HIS A 166 2.60 7.71 -3.67
N ASP A 167 2.11 8.08 -4.86
CA ASP A 167 0.90 7.46 -5.43
C ASP A 167 1.12 5.97 -5.73
N GLU A 168 2.35 5.59 -6.04
CA GLU A 168 2.79 4.20 -6.23
C GLU A 168 2.63 3.35 -4.97
N GLU A 169 2.81 3.96 -3.80
CA GLU A 169 2.63 3.32 -2.50
C GLU A 169 1.24 3.56 -1.89
N GLY A 170 0.46 4.48 -2.47
CA GLY A 170 -0.81 4.93 -1.91
C GLY A 170 -0.59 5.63 -0.57
N MET A 171 0.41 6.50 -0.50
CA MET A 171 0.93 7.10 0.73
C MET A 171 1.17 8.61 0.60
N ILE A 172 1.03 9.33 1.72
CA ILE A 172 1.43 10.73 1.89
C ILE A 172 2.55 10.79 2.94
N HIS A 173 3.61 11.53 2.61
CA HIS A 173 4.55 12.07 3.60
C HIS A 173 4.06 13.47 4.01
N LEU A 174 3.39 13.55 5.16
CA LEU A 174 2.93 14.81 5.73
C LEU A 174 4.04 15.39 6.61
N ASP A 175 4.71 16.43 6.10
CA ASP A 175 5.78 17.10 6.81
C ASP A 175 5.26 18.39 7.44
N LEU A 176 5.46 18.54 8.76
CA LEU A 176 4.98 19.68 9.55
C LEU A 176 6.12 20.34 10.31
N PHE A 177 5.98 21.64 10.57
CA PHE A 177 6.73 22.36 11.58
C PHE A 177 5.87 22.53 12.82
N ILE A 178 6.38 22.15 13.98
CA ILE A 178 5.64 22.15 15.25
C ILE A 178 6.36 23.04 16.28
N GLY A 179 5.59 23.94 16.90
CA GLY A 179 6.06 24.88 17.92
C GLY A 179 6.84 26.08 17.34
N GLU A 180 7.22 27.01 18.22
CA GLU A 180 7.91 28.25 17.83
C GLU A 180 9.31 28.00 17.24
N LYS A 181 9.97 26.92 17.69
CA LYS A 181 11.27 26.49 17.17
C LYS A 181 11.20 25.77 15.81
N LYS A 182 9.99 25.60 15.26
CA LYS A 182 9.72 24.90 13.99
C LYS A 182 10.39 23.52 13.93
N GLU A 183 10.13 22.68 14.93
CA GLU A 183 10.60 21.30 14.94
C GLU A 183 9.99 20.55 13.75
N LYS A 184 10.82 19.95 12.87
CA LYS A 184 10.35 19.24 11.68
C LYS A 184 9.88 17.83 12.06
N ALA A 185 8.65 17.50 11.71
CA ALA A 185 8.05 16.19 11.93
C ALA A 185 7.53 15.62 10.60
N ARG A 186 7.89 14.36 10.30
CA ARG A 186 7.34 13.62 9.16
C ARG A 186 6.37 12.56 9.65
N PHE A 187 5.16 12.56 9.09
CA PHE A 187 4.15 11.54 9.34
C PHE A 187 3.85 10.78 8.05
N GLU A 188 3.94 9.45 8.11
CA GLU A 188 3.55 8.55 7.03
C GLU A 188 2.06 8.19 7.14
N ILE A 189 1.29 8.50 6.10
CA ILE A 189 -0.14 8.23 6.04
C ILE A 189 -0.43 7.38 4.81
N ILE A 190 -0.85 6.14 5.03
CA ILE A 190 -1.20 5.16 3.99
C ILE A 190 -2.72 5.02 3.85
N GLY A 191 -3.17 4.32 2.82
CA GLY A 191 -4.59 3.98 2.61
C GLY A 191 -5.21 4.58 1.35
N PHE A 192 -4.41 5.29 0.56
CA PHE A 192 -4.80 5.88 -0.71
C PHE A 192 -4.74 4.87 -1.85
N LYS A 193 -5.30 5.23 -3.00
CA LYS A 193 -5.20 4.49 -4.25
C LYS A 193 -3.74 4.33 -4.64
N LYS A 194 -3.33 3.08 -4.86
CA LYS A 194 -2.05 2.79 -5.51
C LYS A 194 -2.21 3.00 -7.00
N GLN A 195 -1.36 3.83 -7.57
CA GLN A 195 -1.24 3.98 -9.01
C GLN A 195 0.13 3.48 -9.43
N GLU A 196 0.14 2.42 -10.22
CA GLU A 196 1.37 1.94 -10.84
C GLU A 196 2.01 3.07 -11.66
N ALA A 197 3.26 3.40 -11.35
CA ALA A 197 4.06 4.24 -12.20
C ALA A 197 4.35 3.46 -13.50
N ALA A 198 3.69 3.83 -14.59
CA ALA A 198 3.85 3.18 -15.87
C ALA A 198 3.80 4.20 -17.02
N VAL A 199 4.59 3.93 -18.07
CA VAL A 199 4.55 4.67 -19.33
C VAL A 199 4.00 3.78 -20.42
N ASN A 200 2.96 4.28 -21.09
CA ASN A 200 2.44 3.66 -22.30
C ASN A 200 3.18 4.21 -23.52
N ILE A 201 3.56 3.32 -24.43
CA ILE A 201 4.17 3.60 -25.74
C ILE A 201 3.49 2.69 -26.77
N LYS A 202 2.61 3.26 -27.61
CA LYS A 202 1.71 2.49 -28.49
C LYS A 202 1.02 1.33 -27.76
N ASN A 203 1.35 0.07 -28.10
CA ASN A 203 0.75 -1.12 -27.52
C ASN A 203 1.48 -1.66 -26.28
N TRP A 204 2.51 -0.97 -25.80
CA TRP A 204 3.38 -1.44 -24.73
C TRP A 204 3.21 -0.58 -23.48
N LYS A 205 3.05 -1.22 -22.32
CA LYS A 205 3.04 -0.59 -21.01
C LYS A 205 4.32 -1.00 -20.27
N PHE A 206 5.16 -0.02 -19.99
CA PHE A 206 6.41 -0.18 -19.25
C PHE A 206 6.18 0.28 -17.82
N HIS A 207 6.41 -0.58 -16.85
CA HIS A 207 6.35 -0.20 -15.44
C HIS A 207 7.68 0.48 -15.08
N LEU A 208 7.61 1.65 -14.45
CA LEU A 208 8.75 2.52 -14.17
C LEU A 208 9.52 2.11 -12.91
N HIS A 209 9.05 1.08 -12.21
CA HIS A 209 9.79 0.46 -11.13
C HIS A 209 10.30 -0.91 -11.59
N GLY A 210 11.62 -1.12 -11.43
CA GLY A 210 12.24 -2.41 -11.69
C GLY A 210 11.75 -3.51 -10.74
N LEU A 211 12.03 -4.76 -11.07
CA LEU A 211 11.70 -5.90 -10.21
C LEU A 211 12.46 -5.81 -8.88
N LYS A 212 11.72 -5.64 -7.76
CA LYS A 212 12.28 -5.50 -6.41
C LYS A 212 13.24 -6.66 -6.10
N GLY A 213 14.50 -6.32 -5.79
CA GLY A 213 15.52 -7.26 -5.31
C GLY A 213 16.50 -7.76 -6.37
N LYS A 214 16.34 -7.40 -7.66
CA LYS A 214 17.39 -7.64 -8.65
C LYS A 214 18.45 -6.55 -8.57
N LYS A 215 19.70 -6.96 -8.32
CA LYS A 215 20.85 -6.08 -8.49
C LYS A 215 21.04 -5.87 -10.00
N LEU A 216 21.08 -4.62 -10.45
CA LEU A 216 21.43 -4.31 -11.82
C LEU A 216 22.88 -4.79 -12.11
N PRO A 217 23.12 -5.43 -13.27
CA PRO A 217 24.46 -5.60 -13.80
C PRO A 217 25.12 -4.23 -14.04
N THR A 218 26.41 -4.22 -14.32
CA THR A 218 27.06 -3.01 -14.83
C THR A 218 26.41 -2.57 -16.16
N GLN A 219 26.53 -1.29 -16.51
CA GLN A 219 25.99 -0.77 -17.78
C GLN A 219 26.48 -1.59 -18.98
N ASP A 220 27.77 -1.89 -19.03
CA ASP A 220 28.37 -2.65 -20.13
C ASP A 220 27.82 -4.07 -20.21
N GLU A 221 27.65 -4.75 -19.08
CA GLU A 221 27.06 -6.10 -19.03
C GLU A 221 25.61 -6.08 -19.51
N LEU A 222 24.78 -5.20 -18.93
CA LEU A 222 23.37 -5.12 -19.28
C LEU A 222 23.16 -4.74 -20.76
N PHE A 223 23.91 -3.75 -21.25
CA PHE A 223 23.75 -3.26 -22.61
C PHE A 223 24.30 -4.26 -23.63
N LYS A 224 25.38 -4.98 -23.31
CA LYS A 224 25.85 -6.09 -24.13
C LYS A 224 24.79 -7.18 -24.24
N GLU A 225 24.16 -7.57 -23.12
CA GLU A 225 23.09 -8.58 -23.10
C GLU A 225 21.86 -8.13 -23.90
N LEU A 226 21.37 -6.91 -23.69
CA LEU A 226 20.20 -6.39 -24.39
C LEU A 226 20.48 -6.15 -25.88
N LYS A 227 21.67 -5.65 -26.27
CA LYS A 227 22.06 -5.47 -27.67
C LYS A 227 22.19 -6.81 -28.40
N ALA A 228 22.73 -7.84 -27.74
CA ALA A 228 22.79 -9.21 -28.29
C ALA A 228 21.40 -9.83 -28.44
N ALA A 229 20.53 -9.67 -27.44
CA ALA A 229 19.14 -10.14 -27.49
C ALA A 229 18.36 -9.47 -28.63
N GLN A 230 18.48 -8.14 -28.77
CA GLN A 230 17.88 -7.36 -29.86
C GLN A 230 18.39 -7.79 -31.24
N GLY A 231 19.68 -8.11 -31.36
CA GLY A 231 20.26 -8.62 -32.60
C GLY A 231 19.75 -10.02 -33.01
N THR A 232 19.10 -10.75 -32.10
CA THR A 232 18.53 -12.08 -32.39
C THR A 232 17.11 -11.96 -32.92
N ASN A 233 16.19 -11.39 -32.13
CA ASN A 233 14.82 -11.06 -32.52
C ASN A 233 14.11 -10.30 -31.37
N PHE A 234 12.93 -9.76 -31.67
CA PHE A 234 12.12 -9.01 -30.69
C PHE A 234 11.76 -9.84 -29.45
N GLU A 235 11.33 -11.10 -29.61
CA GLU A 235 10.93 -11.97 -28.49
C GLU A 235 12.08 -12.18 -27.49
N THR A 236 13.31 -12.37 -28.00
CA THR A 236 14.52 -12.54 -27.20
C THR A 236 14.84 -11.25 -26.43
N LEU A 237 14.74 -10.09 -27.07
CA LEU A 237 14.88 -8.79 -26.40
C LEU A 237 13.83 -8.62 -25.30
N LEU A 238 12.56 -8.85 -25.62
CA LEU A 238 11.45 -8.68 -24.69
C LEU A 238 11.62 -9.55 -23.45
N ASN A 239 11.98 -10.82 -23.64
CA ASN A 239 12.22 -11.76 -22.54
C ASN A 239 13.41 -11.34 -21.69
N LYS A 240 14.51 -10.90 -22.31
CA LYS A 240 15.68 -10.42 -21.57
C LYS A 240 15.36 -9.14 -20.79
N LEU A 241 14.65 -8.19 -21.38
CA LEU A 241 14.28 -6.94 -20.71
C LEU A 241 13.28 -7.18 -19.56
N LYS A 242 12.35 -8.13 -19.73
CA LYS A 242 11.43 -8.59 -18.67
C LYS A 242 12.13 -9.21 -17.46
N GLU A 243 13.40 -9.58 -17.57
CA GLU A 243 14.18 -9.96 -16.41
C GLU A 243 14.44 -8.77 -15.49
N TYR A 244 14.37 -7.53 -15.94
CA TYR A 244 14.70 -6.36 -15.12
C TYR A 244 13.47 -5.51 -14.80
N ILE A 245 12.53 -5.41 -15.73
CA ILE A 245 11.36 -4.54 -15.64
C ILE A 245 10.08 -5.29 -15.99
N GLU A 246 8.95 -4.83 -15.46
CA GLU A 246 7.65 -5.35 -15.87
C GLU A 246 7.18 -4.65 -17.16
N ILE A 247 6.85 -5.45 -18.18
CA ILE A 247 6.36 -4.99 -19.47
C ILE A 247 5.13 -5.80 -19.85
N THR A 248 4.04 -5.12 -20.16
CA THR A 248 2.79 -5.73 -20.58
C THR A 248 2.31 -5.14 -21.92
N THR A 249 1.55 -5.93 -22.67
CA THR A 249 0.79 -5.45 -23.83
C THR A 249 -0.51 -4.80 -23.37
N ILE A 250 -0.89 -3.69 -23.98
CA ILE A 250 -2.14 -2.98 -23.68
C ILE A 250 -3.33 -3.67 -24.36
N ASP A 251 -3.14 -4.08 -25.62
CA ASP A 251 -4.11 -4.84 -26.42
C ASP A 251 -3.44 -6.11 -26.96
N GLU A 252 -3.86 -7.27 -26.45
CA GLU A 252 -3.34 -8.59 -26.85
C GLU A 252 -3.67 -8.96 -28.30
N SER A 253 -4.67 -8.30 -28.91
CA SER A 253 -5.02 -8.52 -30.31
C SER A 253 -4.01 -7.88 -31.27
N ASN A 254 -3.29 -6.86 -30.82
CA ASN A 254 -2.30 -6.16 -31.64
C ASN A 254 -0.93 -6.86 -31.54
N LYS A 255 -0.63 -7.68 -32.56
CA LYS A 255 0.61 -8.46 -32.68
C LYS A 255 1.66 -7.83 -33.59
N ASP A 256 1.34 -6.71 -34.21
CA ASP A 256 2.19 -6.09 -35.23
C ASP A 256 3.11 -5.01 -34.65
N MET A 257 2.87 -4.56 -33.42
CA MET A 257 3.67 -3.51 -32.79
C MET A 257 4.82 -4.11 -31.98
N GLU A 258 6.05 -3.87 -32.42
CA GLU A 258 7.28 -4.28 -31.73
C GLU A 258 8.10 -3.04 -31.33
N PHE A 259 9.09 -3.18 -30.47
CA PHE A 259 9.99 -2.08 -30.10
C PHE A 259 11.46 -2.50 -30.10
N LYS A 260 12.34 -1.51 -30.21
CA LYS A 260 13.79 -1.65 -30.05
C LYS A 260 14.33 -0.56 -29.14
N ILE A 261 15.48 -0.83 -28.53
CA ILE A 261 16.25 0.12 -27.73
C ILE A 261 17.26 0.81 -28.66
N ASN A 262 17.31 2.14 -28.62
CA ASN A 262 18.35 2.90 -29.31
C ASN A 262 19.61 3.02 -28.44
N PHE A 263 20.54 2.09 -28.63
CA PHE A 263 21.83 2.09 -27.92
C PHE A 263 22.82 3.15 -28.42
N GLU A 264 22.56 3.80 -29.55
CA GLU A 264 23.46 4.81 -30.12
C GLU A 264 23.22 6.20 -29.49
N ASP A 265 22.05 6.42 -28.87
CA ASP A 265 21.78 7.61 -28.06
C ASP A 265 22.27 7.39 -26.62
N THR A 266 23.53 7.72 -26.37
CA THR A 266 24.17 7.54 -25.06
C THR A 266 23.70 8.55 -24.01
N GLU A 267 23.00 9.61 -24.42
CA GLU A 267 22.42 10.59 -23.49
C GLU A 267 21.14 10.03 -22.83
N HIS A 268 20.33 9.30 -23.61
CA HIS A 268 19.03 8.78 -23.21
C HIS A 268 18.97 7.26 -23.04
N THR A 269 20.04 6.54 -23.36
CA THR A 269 20.21 5.11 -23.09
C THR A 269 21.47 4.91 -22.25
N LYS A 270 21.30 4.89 -20.92
CA LYS A 270 22.39 4.78 -19.93
C LYS A 270 21.88 4.24 -18.60
N ILE A 271 22.78 3.76 -17.76
CA ILE A 271 22.51 3.55 -16.34
C ILE A 271 23.08 4.76 -15.58
N HIS A 272 22.23 5.48 -14.87
CA HIS A 272 22.64 6.58 -14.00
C HIS A 272 22.31 6.22 -12.56
N GLU A 273 23.32 5.99 -11.72
CA GLU A 273 23.16 5.57 -10.33
C GLU A 273 22.30 4.29 -10.19
N LYS A 274 20.99 4.46 -9.97
CA LYS A 274 20.01 3.37 -9.80
C LYS A 274 18.95 3.38 -10.89
N ASP A 275 19.05 4.28 -11.84
CA ASP A 275 18.05 4.47 -12.88
C ASP A 275 18.56 3.89 -14.19
N LEU A 276 17.71 3.09 -14.82
CA LEU A 276 17.90 2.61 -16.18
C LEU A 276 17.13 3.56 -17.11
N LEU A 277 17.86 4.38 -17.84
CA LEU A 277 17.31 5.21 -18.89
C LEU A 277 17.39 4.43 -20.20
N LEU A 278 16.26 4.31 -20.90
CA LEU A 278 16.18 3.65 -22.21
C LEU A 278 15.42 4.56 -23.18
N GLN A 279 16.01 4.80 -24.35
CA GLN A 279 15.26 5.31 -25.49
C GLN A 279 14.62 4.15 -26.26
N ILE A 280 13.29 4.04 -26.15
CA ILE A 280 12.48 3.04 -26.82
C ILE A 280 11.98 3.59 -28.15
N GLN A 281 12.13 2.82 -29.22
CA GLN A 281 11.61 3.11 -30.56
C GLN A 281 10.62 2.02 -30.95
N VAL A 282 9.36 2.38 -31.15
CA VAL A 282 8.30 1.47 -31.57
C VAL A 282 8.17 1.47 -33.09
N TYR A 283 7.98 0.30 -33.68
CA TYR A 283 7.79 0.11 -35.11
C TYR A 283 6.71 -0.94 -35.40
N ASN A 284 6.20 -0.95 -36.64
CA ASN A 284 5.37 -2.05 -37.11
C ASN A 284 6.28 -3.16 -37.65
N LYS A 285 6.04 -4.41 -37.24
CA LYS A 285 6.79 -5.60 -37.68
C LYS A 285 6.89 -5.74 -39.20
N SER A 286 5.85 -5.34 -39.93
CA SER A 286 5.86 -5.35 -41.40
C SER A 286 6.71 -4.25 -42.03
N GLN A 287 7.09 -3.23 -41.25
CA GLN A 287 7.88 -2.06 -41.65
C GLN A 287 8.93 -1.71 -40.58
N PRO A 288 9.93 -2.59 -40.33
CA PRO A 288 10.84 -2.47 -39.18
C PRO A 288 11.75 -1.23 -39.22
N ASP A 289 11.93 -0.64 -40.39
CA ASP A 289 12.72 0.58 -40.60
C ASP A 289 11.92 1.86 -40.35
N THR A 290 10.59 1.77 -40.23
CA THR A 290 9.72 2.92 -39.98
C THR A 290 9.40 3.05 -38.50
N ILE A 291 10.00 4.05 -37.85
CA ILE A 291 9.75 4.34 -36.44
C ILE A 291 8.44 5.11 -36.29
N LEU A 292 7.51 4.54 -35.52
CA LEU A 292 6.18 5.11 -35.26
C LEU A 292 6.16 6.04 -34.05
N GLU A 293 7.02 5.79 -33.07
CA GLU A 293 7.17 6.59 -31.86
C GLU A 293 8.54 6.33 -31.22
N THR A 294 9.17 7.40 -30.74
CA THR A 294 10.38 7.34 -29.91
C THR A 294 10.05 7.94 -28.56
N LYS A 295 10.42 7.27 -27.47
CA LYS A 295 10.18 7.76 -26.12
C LYS A 295 11.30 7.33 -25.19
N ASN A 296 11.72 8.26 -24.33
CA ASN A 296 12.65 7.95 -23.25
C ASN A 296 11.83 7.44 -22.05
N ILE A 297 12.26 6.32 -21.47
CA ILE A 297 11.74 5.82 -20.20
C ILE A 297 12.86 5.81 -19.18
N GLU A 298 12.53 6.21 -17.97
CA GLU A 298 13.41 6.18 -16.81
C GLU A 298 12.80 5.18 -15.84
N ILE A 299 13.56 4.12 -15.54
CA ILE A 299 13.12 3.05 -14.65
C ILE A 299 13.99 3.07 -13.41
N GLU A 300 13.36 3.24 -12.25
CA GLU A 300 14.04 3.24 -10.95
C GLU A 300 14.25 1.80 -10.44
N PHE A 301 15.51 1.44 -10.14
CA PHE A 301 15.87 0.20 -9.48
C PHE A 301 16.13 0.42 -7.99
N GLY A 302 15.03 0.46 -7.24
CA GLY A 302 14.99 0.26 -5.80
C GLY A 302 14.77 1.51 -4.97
N HIS A 303 13.65 1.52 -4.23
CA HIS A 303 13.41 2.47 -3.14
C HIS A 303 14.54 2.39 -2.11
N HIS A 304 15.37 3.42 -2.04
CA HIS A 304 15.71 3.92 -0.73
C HIS A 304 14.58 4.83 -0.32
N HIS A 305 13.92 4.48 0.79
CA HIS A 305 13.56 5.52 1.74
C HIS A 305 14.81 6.39 1.88
N HIS A 306 14.78 7.58 1.29
CA HIS A 306 15.62 8.67 1.75
C HIS A 306 15.23 8.88 3.21
N HIS A 307 15.84 8.09 4.09
CA HIS A 307 16.25 8.63 5.36
C HIS A 307 17.25 9.71 4.99
N ASP A 308 16.73 10.91 4.70
CA ASP A 308 17.50 12.13 4.85
C ASP A 308 17.91 12.14 6.31
N GLY A 309 19.10 11.57 6.54
CA GLY A 309 19.86 11.79 7.74
C GLY A 309 20.33 13.23 7.68
N ASP A 310 19.44 14.14 8.07
CA ASP A 310 19.83 15.45 8.53
C ASP A 310 19.77 15.45 10.06
N ARG A 311 20.97 15.53 10.60
CA ARG A 311 21.43 15.93 11.94
C ARG A 311 20.38 16.46 12.93
#